data_AF-A0AAU9JCR0-F1
#
_entry.id   AF-A0AAU9JCR0-F1
#
_cell.length_a   1.000
_cell.length_b   1.000
_cell.length_c   1.000
_cell.angle_alpha   90.00
_cell.angle_beta   90.00
_cell.angle_gamma   90.00
#
_symmetry.space_group_name_H-M   'P 1'
#
loop_
_entity.id
_entity.type
_entity.pdbx_description
1 polymer ?
#
loop_
_entity_poly.entity_id
_entity_poly.type
_entity_poly.pdbx_seq_one_letter_code
_entity_poly.pdbx_strand_id
1 'polypeptide(L)'
;MEPAIQSCILRINQLLIPDEILPYNVETKLDHFSQAIIKSDSERTRADQLTAEERKFIERLLTRYCKEHELGYIQGMNEVIGPFVYMMRDGIPIHKVYSCFENFVGVCLPYLFIDKSLRPVQGLFLIFKLLLRYHEPVICNFLQSKCITPELFATSWFLTGFAGKIKNLEVLYKIWEESIIEADPLFFCFIGIAFLKKFKNFIMSAEDERLASSISRMFDSEIIDPGEIIDSARKMKKNMPNSMHSKLASYELYDLETINSTIQNLKKECTLSILSREAMQRCYPDVNFCGCTHRACSWCTASENDVLVMILDCRTEYEQKAGVYPNTALLDPNAYKDHNILMQIPDMLEGIKGVYHICLLGSKCFRTSNFDLSGSYDTNNQDAVQNMLENLLQILFAKDFPYVSVVEGGFERCHEIALYNDLLITNHSHDYCLVCSPNGPKYTSIVKNKLSNLKRSMVGRVRALSLNLKGIGKSISLLEPSKKTERENIPLVVSANTKYFLCKQYDKSTGEKSQDNFSLVVSDSDIYLGLAPSSDPKKIVELIGCFKIENLLKMSSPRNIENNITLHFSNLDKPLSLLMTSKSQMQSCVEFISKKYHNLKPSLNN
;
A
#
# COMPACT_ATOMS: atom_id res chain seq x y z
N MET A 1 16.81 34.25 10.10
CA MET A 1 15.51 33.60 9.89
C MET A 1 14.90 33.30 11.26
N GLU A 2 13.62 32.94 11.36
CA GLU A 2 13.09 32.44 12.63
C GLU A 2 13.82 31.15 13.05
N PRO A 3 14.17 30.98 14.34
CA PRO A 3 14.96 29.83 14.81
C PRO A 3 14.37 28.46 14.44
N ALA A 4 13.04 28.34 14.38
CA ALA A 4 12.34 27.11 14.02
C ALA A 4 12.67 26.65 12.59
N ILE A 5 12.64 27.57 11.62
CA ILE A 5 12.96 27.29 10.21
C ILE A 5 14.42 26.85 10.07
N GLN A 6 15.34 27.53 10.77
CA GLN A 6 16.77 27.19 10.73
C GLN A 6 17.03 25.77 11.25
N SER A 7 16.33 25.34 12.30
CA SER A 7 16.39 23.97 12.82
C SER A 7 15.93 22.94 11.77
N CYS A 8 14.81 23.18 11.10
CA CYS A 8 14.32 22.29 10.04
C CYS A 8 15.30 22.19 8.86
N ILE A 9 15.89 23.31 8.44
CA ILE A 9 16.88 23.37 7.35
C ILE A 9 18.10 22.49 7.67
N LEU A 10 18.65 22.60 8.88
CA LEU A 10 19.81 21.80 9.30
C LEU A 10 19.49 20.30 9.30
N ARG A 11 18.31 19.92 9.77
CA ARG A 11 17.87 18.52 9.79
C ARG A 11 17.63 17.97 8.38
N ILE A 12 16.94 18.70 7.51
CA ILE A 12 16.75 18.31 6.10
C ILE A 12 18.12 18.12 5.42
N ASN A 13 19.05 19.07 5.62
CA ASN A 13 20.39 18.95 5.08
C ASN A 13 21.09 17.68 5.57
N GLN A 14 21.00 17.37 6.87
CA GLN A 14 21.60 16.15 7.44
C GLN A 14 20.92 14.86 6.93
N LEU A 15 19.60 14.86 6.76
CA LEU A 15 18.85 13.70 6.26
C LEU A 15 19.16 13.42 4.79
N LEU A 16 19.26 14.46 3.97
CA LEU A 16 19.51 14.32 2.52
C LEU A 16 20.99 14.19 2.19
N ILE A 17 21.88 14.72 3.04
CA ILE A 17 23.34 14.70 2.86
C ILE A 17 23.95 14.25 4.20
N PRO A 18 23.91 12.94 4.52
CA PRO A 18 24.41 12.41 5.79
C PRO A 18 25.93 12.51 5.90
N ASP A 19 26.63 12.41 4.76
CA ASP A 19 28.09 12.48 4.68
C ASP A 19 28.57 13.85 4.23
N GLU A 20 29.74 14.28 4.71
CA GLU A 20 30.31 15.55 4.26
C GLU A 20 30.75 15.47 2.78
N ILE A 21 30.10 16.26 1.93
CA ILE A 21 30.46 16.37 0.52
C ILE A 21 31.46 17.50 0.30
N LEU A 22 32.48 17.22 -0.51
CA LEU A 22 33.47 18.21 -0.92
C LEU A 22 32.83 19.29 -1.80
N PRO A 23 33.28 20.56 -1.71
CA PRO A 23 32.80 21.60 -2.61
C PRO A 23 33.06 21.24 -4.07
N TYR A 24 32.02 21.34 -4.90
CA TYR A 24 32.14 21.18 -6.34
C TYR A 24 31.48 22.34 -7.09
N ASN A 25 31.96 22.55 -8.31
CA ASN A 25 31.46 23.63 -9.14
C ASN A 25 30.06 23.30 -9.67
N VAL A 26 29.07 24.15 -9.37
CA VAL A 26 27.68 24.04 -9.87
C VAL A 26 27.42 24.85 -11.15
N GLU A 27 28.43 25.54 -11.69
CA GLU A 27 28.28 26.33 -12.91
C GLU A 27 27.91 25.45 -14.11
N THR A 28 27.03 25.98 -14.97
CA THR A 28 26.66 25.37 -16.25
C THR A 28 26.34 26.46 -17.27
N LYS A 29 26.58 26.17 -18.55
CA LYS A 29 26.06 27.00 -19.65
C LYS A 29 24.52 26.90 -19.68
N LEU A 30 23.87 28.04 -19.88
CA LEU A 30 22.42 28.19 -20.00
C LEU A 30 21.95 27.96 -21.44
N ASP A 31 22.20 26.74 -21.94
CA ASP A 31 22.04 26.35 -23.35
C ASP A 31 21.17 25.09 -23.52
N HIS A 32 20.31 24.80 -22.55
CA HIS A 32 19.40 23.66 -22.63
C HIS A 32 18.28 23.87 -23.67
N PHE A 33 17.77 22.81 -24.29
CA PHE A 33 16.70 22.95 -25.29
C PHE A 33 15.39 23.53 -24.71
N SER A 34 15.17 23.37 -23.40
CA SER A 34 14.05 23.99 -22.66
C SER A 34 14.41 25.31 -21.97
N GLN A 35 15.55 25.94 -22.28
CA GLN A 35 16.09 27.07 -21.50
C GLN A 35 15.10 28.24 -21.37
N ALA A 36 14.35 28.58 -22.43
CA ALA A 36 13.38 29.66 -22.39
C ALA A 36 12.28 29.41 -21.33
N ILE A 37 11.84 28.17 -21.18
CA ILE A 37 10.83 27.77 -20.19
C ILE A 37 11.45 27.77 -18.79
N ILE A 38 12.66 27.20 -18.64
CA ILE A 38 13.39 27.21 -17.36
C ILE A 38 13.55 28.64 -16.85
N LYS A 39 13.99 29.56 -17.71
CA LYS A 39 14.16 30.98 -17.38
C LYS A 39 12.85 31.63 -16.92
N SER A 40 11.80 31.52 -17.74
CA SER A 40 10.48 32.09 -17.44
C SER A 40 9.92 31.58 -16.10
N ASP A 41 10.04 30.28 -15.84
CA ASP A 41 9.58 29.68 -14.58
C ASP A 41 10.44 30.10 -13.39
N SER A 42 11.76 30.19 -13.57
CA SER A 42 12.67 30.65 -12.52
C SER A 42 12.35 32.08 -12.10
N GLU A 43 12.09 32.98 -13.06
CA GLU A 43 11.78 34.40 -12.81
C GLU A 43 10.49 34.60 -11.98
N ARG A 44 9.49 33.73 -12.15
CA ARG A 44 8.22 33.80 -11.41
C ARG A 44 8.18 32.97 -10.12
N THR A 45 9.16 32.10 -9.88
CA THR A 45 9.19 31.19 -8.72
C THR A 45 9.28 31.98 -7.41
N ARG A 46 8.27 31.82 -6.54
CA ARG A 46 8.20 32.43 -5.20
C ARG A 46 8.61 33.90 -5.20
N ALA A 47 8.08 34.66 -6.15
CA ALA A 47 8.56 36.00 -6.45
C ALA A 47 8.37 37.03 -5.32
N ASP A 48 7.44 36.75 -4.43
CA ASP A 48 7.14 37.45 -3.18
C ASP A 48 8.16 37.16 -2.07
N GLN A 49 8.89 36.06 -2.15
CA GLN A 49 9.79 35.62 -1.10
C GLN A 49 11.29 35.65 -1.54
N LEU A 50 11.59 35.30 -2.80
CA LEU A 50 12.95 35.18 -3.38
C LEU A 50 13.38 36.44 -4.13
N THR A 51 14.66 36.79 -4.00
CA THR A 51 15.27 37.89 -4.76
C THR A 51 15.52 37.52 -6.23
N ALA A 52 15.73 38.52 -7.08
CA ALA A 52 16.08 38.29 -8.48
C ALA A 52 17.38 37.48 -8.65
N GLU A 53 18.36 37.67 -7.76
CA GLU A 53 19.63 36.94 -7.83
C GLU A 53 19.47 35.47 -7.42
N GLU A 54 18.70 35.19 -6.37
CA GLU A 54 18.37 33.81 -5.97
C GLU A 54 17.62 33.06 -7.08
N ARG A 55 16.74 33.75 -7.82
CA ARG A 55 16.05 33.15 -8.98
C ARG A 55 16.98 32.85 -10.15
N LYS A 56 18.11 33.56 -10.31
CA LYS A 56 19.15 33.17 -11.28
C LYS A 56 19.85 31.89 -10.85
N PHE A 57 20.01 31.65 -9.54
CA PHE A 57 20.51 30.37 -9.05
C PHE A 57 19.55 29.23 -9.39
N ILE A 58 18.24 29.44 -9.26
CA ILE A 58 17.23 28.47 -9.69
C ILE A 58 17.41 28.10 -11.17
N GLU A 59 17.47 29.10 -12.07
CA GLU A 59 17.66 28.86 -13.50
C GLU A 59 18.91 28.00 -13.76
N ARG A 60 20.04 28.39 -13.15
CA ARG A 60 21.31 27.67 -13.31
C ARG A 60 21.26 26.24 -12.80
N LEU A 61 20.74 26.02 -11.60
CA LEU A 61 20.69 24.70 -10.97
C LEU A 61 19.72 23.76 -11.71
N LEU A 62 18.58 24.27 -12.17
CA LEU A 62 17.64 23.50 -13.00
C LEU A 62 18.25 23.13 -14.36
N THR A 63 18.91 24.08 -15.03
CA THR A 63 19.61 23.80 -16.29
C THR A 63 20.67 22.73 -16.09
N ARG A 64 21.42 22.79 -14.99
CA ARG A 64 22.42 21.77 -14.66
C ARG A 64 21.74 20.41 -14.48
N TYR A 65 20.71 20.32 -13.64
CA TYR A 65 19.99 19.07 -13.38
C TYR A 65 19.45 18.44 -14.67
N CYS A 66 18.84 19.23 -15.55
CA CYS A 66 18.34 18.72 -16.83
C CYS A 66 19.47 18.17 -17.72
N LYS A 67 20.63 18.83 -17.75
CA LYS A 67 21.78 18.38 -18.54
C LYS A 67 22.47 17.15 -17.93
N GLU A 68 22.62 17.10 -16.62
CA GLU A 68 23.29 16.03 -15.88
C GLU A 68 22.51 14.71 -15.98
N HIS A 69 21.18 14.78 -15.99
CA HIS A 69 20.29 13.61 -16.10
C HIS A 69 19.73 13.36 -17.51
N GLU A 70 20.13 14.16 -18.51
CA GLU A 70 19.62 14.09 -19.89
C GLU A 70 18.07 14.23 -19.99
N LEU A 71 17.49 15.04 -19.10
CA LEU A 71 16.04 15.21 -18.97
C LEU A 71 15.54 16.48 -19.66
N GLY A 72 14.30 16.43 -20.13
CA GLY A 72 13.56 17.66 -20.45
C GLY A 72 13.04 18.33 -19.19
N TYR A 73 13.02 19.66 -19.17
CA TYR A 73 12.43 20.40 -18.07
C TYR A 73 10.94 20.12 -17.95
N ILE A 74 10.48 19.80 -16.73
CA ILE A 74 9.08 19.66 -16.38
C ILE A 74 8.68 20.79 -15.43
N GLN A 75 7.63 21.53 -15.81
CA GLN A 75 7.10 22.59 -14.97
C GLN A 75 6.67 22.03 -13.60
N GLY A 76 7.17 22.64 -12.53
CA GLY A 76 7.05 22.12 -11.16
C GLY A 76 8.41 21.87 -10.51
N MET A 77 9.45 21.55 -11.29
CA MET A 77 10.82 21.42 -10.77
C MET A 77 11.30 22.73 -10.11
N ASN A 78 10.93 23.87 -10.71
CA ASN A 78 11.18 25.21 -10.16
C ASN A 78 10.56 25.42 -8.77
N GLU A 79 9.35 24.90 -8.55
CA GLU A 79 8.67 25.00 -7.26
C GLU A 79 9.37 24.15 -6.19
N VAL A 80 9.94 22.99 -6.57
CA VAL A 80 10.68 22.10 -5.65
C VAL A 80 12.04 22.69 -5.28
N ILE A 81 12.80 23.23 -6.24
CA ILE A 81 14.13 23.79 -5.94
C ILE A 81 14.06 25.13 -5.20
N GLY A 82 12.98 25.89 -5.35
CA GLY A 82 12.79 27.20 -4.69
C GLY A 82 13.04 27.16 -3.18
N PRO A 83 12.38 26.27 -2.41
CA PRO A 83 12.66 26.05 -1.00
C PRO A 83 14.12 25.67 -0.69
N PHE A 84 14.84 24.94 -1.54
CA PHE A 84 16.25 24.63 -1.26
C PHE A 84 17.16 25.86 -1.41
N VAL A 85 16.86 26.77 -2.34
CA VAL A 85 17.62 28.03 -2.50
C VAL A 85 17.52 28.92 -1.25
N TYR A 86 16.44 28.86 -0.48
CA TYR A 86 16.35 29.55 0.82
C TYR A 86 17.43 29.15 1.81
N MET A 87 17.86 27.89 1.78
CA MET A 87 18.86 27.38 2.71
C MET A 87 20.20 28.12 2.57
N MET A 88 20.45 28.77 1.44
CA MET A 88 21.62 29.63 1.24
C MET A 88 21.66 30.81 2.21
N ARG A 89 20.50 31.32 2.63
CA ARG A 89 20.40 32.42 3.61
C ARG A 89 20.86 31.99 5.01
N ASP A 90 20.81 30.70 5.32
CA ASP A 90 21.32 30.11 6.57
C ASP A 90 22.73 29.51 6.42
N GLY A 91 23.46 29.91 5.38
CA GLY A 91 24.86 29.55 5.17
C GLY A 91 25.08 28.19 4.51
N ILE A 92 24.03 27.51 4.03
CA ILE A 92 24.19 26.29 3.25
C ILE A 92 24.76 26.63 1.87
N PRO A 93 25.95 26.13 1.49
CA PRO A 93 26.57 26.50 0.24
C PRO A 93 25.81 25.93 -0.96
N ILE A 94 25.89 26.61 -2.10
CA ILE A 94 25.07 26.29 -3.29
C ILE A 94 25.23 24.85 -3.81
N HIS A 95 26.40 24.23 -3.65
CA HIS A 95 26.61 22.83 -4.04
C HIS A 95 25.80 21.88 -3.14
N LYS A 96 25.74 22.12 -1.82
CA LYS A 96 24.88 21.36 -0.91
C LYS A 96 23.40 21.62 -1.19
N VAL A 97 23.03 22.85 -1.54
CA VAL A 97 21.65 23.16 -1.98
C VAL A 97 21.25 22.32 -3.20
N TYR A 98 22.14 22.22 -4.18
CA TYR A 98 21.91 21.38 -5.36
C TYR A 98 21.83 19.89 -5.02
N SER A 99 22.75 19.36 -4.20
CA SER A 99 22.69 17.96 -3.75
C SER A 99 21.43 17.66 -2.93
N CYS A 100 21.00 18.57 -2.04
CA CYS A 100 19.75 18.42 -1.29
C CYS A 100 18.55 18.32 -2.24
N PHE A 101 18.46 19.22 -3.23
CA PHE A 101 17.40 19.18 -4.23
C PHE A 101 17.40 17.83 -4.99
N GLU A 102 18.56 17.42 -5.50
CA GLU A 102 18.71 16.17 -6.24
C GLU A 102 18.33 14.94 -5.40
N ASN A 103 18.87 14.84 -4.18
CA ASN A 103 18.58 13.73 -3.27
C ASN A 103 17.11 13.72 -2.83
N PHE A 104 16.50 14.89 -2.61
CA PHE A 104 15.08 14.98 -2.31
C PHE A 104 14.23 14.47 -3.47
N VAL A 105 14.56 14.85 -4.71
CA VAL A 105 13.88 14.33 -5.90
C VAL A 105 14.04 12.81 -5.98
N GLY A 106 15.24 12.29 -5.75
CA GLY A 106 15.52 10.85 -5.80
C GLY A 106 14.77 10.03 -4.75
N VAL A 107 14.65 10.55 -3.51
CA VAL A 107 14.04 9.82 -2.39
C VAL A 107 12.52 10.04 -2.31
N CYS A 108 12.06 11.29 -2.44
CA CYS A 108 10.68 11.67 -2.17
C CYS A 108 9.81 11.77 -3.43
N LEU A 109 10.40 12.07 -4.60
CA LEU A 109 9.68 12.27 -5.87
C LEU A 109 10.21 11.36 -6.99
N PRO A 110 10.45 10.06 -6.73
CA PRO A 110 11.16 9.20 -7.67
C PRO A 110 10.42 9.16 -9.01
N TYR A 111 11.16 9.29 -10.11
CA TYR A 111 10.68 9.25 -11.50
C TYR A 111 9.61 10.28 -11.92
N LEU A 112 9.15 11.17 -11.01
CA LEU A 112 8.15 12.18 -11.34
C LEU A 112 8.64 13.20 -12.37
N PHE A 113 9.95 13.43 -12.44
CA PHE A 113 10.57 14.34 -13.42
C PHE A 113 11.22 13.65 -14.62
N ILE A 114 11.09 12.33 -14.73
CA ILE A 114 11.66 11.55 -15.85
C ILE A 114 10.60 11.38 -16.96
N ASP A 115 9.37 11.03 -16.57
CA ASP A 115 8.28 10.84 -17.52
C ASP A 115 7.52 12.14 -17.82
N LYS A 116 7.69 12.67 -19.03
CA LYS A 116 6.97 13.87 -19.51
C LYS A 116 5.45 13.69 -19.54
N SER A 117 4.95 12.46 -19.59
CA SER A 117 3.52 12.18 -19.59
C SER A 117 2.91 12.06 -18.17
N LEU A 118 3.74 12.23 -17.13
CA LEU A 118 3.35 12.26 -15.72
C LEU A 118 2.51 11.05 -15.29
N ARG A 119 2.80 9.86 -15.85
CA ARG A 119 2.07 8.61 -15.57
C ARG A 119 2.17 8.22 -14.10
N PRO A 120 3.33 8.30 -13.42
CA PRO A 120 3.39 8.06 -11.97
C PRO A 120 2.41 8.96 -11.18
N VAL A 121 2.28 10.24 -11.55
CA VAL A 121 1.32 11.17 -10.91
C VAL A 121 -0.13 10.72 -11.15
N GLN A 122 -0.44 10.24 -12.37
CA GLN A 122 -1.77 9.66 -12.66
C GLN A 122 -2.06 8.43 -11.81
N GLY A 123 -1.06 7.56 -11.58
CA GLY A 123 -1.16 6.45 -10.66
C GLY A 123 -1.42 6.89 -9.21
N LEU A 124 -0.72 7.94 -8.76
CA LEU A 124 -0.94 8.55 -7.44
C LEU A 124 -2.36 9.09 -7.26
N PHE A 125 -2.98 9.69 -8.30
CA PHE A 125 -4.38 10.12 -8.19
C PHE A 125 -5.36 8.96 -7.96
N LEU A 126 -5.11 7.81 -8.60
CA LEU A 126 -5.94 6.62 -8.42
C LEU A 126 -5.78 6.04 -7.02
N ILE A 127 -4.54 5.91 -6.52
CA ILE A 127 -4.27 5.48 -5.14
C ILE A 127 -4.88 6.47 -4.14
N PHE A 128 -4.69 7.78 -4.36
CA PHE A 128 -5.24 8.83 -3.51
C PHE A 128 -6.77 8.73 -3.44
N LYS A 129 -7.45 8.44 -4.55
CA LYS A 129 -8.91 8.24 -4.57
C LYS A 129 -9.34 7.04 -3.73
N LEU A 130 -8.61 5.92 -3.79
CA LEU A 130 -8.88 4.73 -2.96
C LEU A 130 -8.67 5.03 -1.47
N LEU A 131 -7.56 5.67 -1.13
CA LEU A 131 -7.25 6.07 0.25
C LEU A 131 -8.25 7.10 0.78
N LEU A 132 -8.65 8.09 -0.02
CA LEU A 132 -9.62 9.11 0.36
C LEU A 132 -11.00 8.48 0.65
N ARG A 133 -11.44 7.52 -0.16
CA ARG A 133 -12.67 6.76 0.09
C ARG A 133 -12.57 5.95 1.38
N TYR A 134 -11.42 5.32 1.62
CA TYR A 134 -11.22 4.46 2.78
C TYR A 134 -11.17 5.25 4.10
N HIS A 135 -10.52 6.41 4.13
CA HIS A 135 -10.36 7.21 5.35
C HIS A 135 -11.40 8.31 5.55
N GLU A 136 -11.77 9.03 4.48
CA GLU A 136 -12.66 10.21 4.52
C GLU A 136 -13.79 10.10 3.47
N PRO A 137 -14.68 9.10 3.58
CA PRO A 137 -15.71 8.82 2.58
C PRO A 137 -16.68 9.99 2.39
N VAL A 138 -16.98 10.76 3.45
CA VAL A 138 -17.82 11.97 3.36
C VAL A 138 -17.24 12.98 2.36
N ILE A 139 -15.92 13.23 2.44
CA ILE A 139 -15.23 14.14 1.53
C ILE A 139 -15.18 13.51 0.14
N CYS A 140 -14.82 12.23 0.03
CA CYS A 140 -14.79 11.51 -1.24
C CYS A 140 -16.12 11.61 -1.99
N ASN A 141 -17.23 11.34 -1.31
CA ASN A 141 -18.58 11.36 -1.88
C ASN A 141 -19.02 12.77 -2.24
N PHE A 142 -18.69 13.76 -1.41
CA PHE A 142 -18.95 15.16 -1.74
C PHE A 142 -18.23 15.58 -3.03
N LEU A 143 -16.92 15.36 -3.12
CA LEU A 143 -16.14 15.69 -4.32
C LEU A 143 -16.67 14.96 -5.56
N GLN A 144 -17.00 13.67 -5.41
CA GLN A 144 -17.59 12.88 -6.49
C GLN A 144 -18.96 13.41 -6.93
N SER A 145 -19.82 13.84 -6.00
CA SER A 145 -21.13 14.42 -6.33
C SER A 145 -21.02 15.72 -7.13
N LYS A 146 -19.87 16.40 -7.03
CA LYS A 146 -19.53 17.63 -7.74
C LYS A 146 -18.61 17.40 -8.94
N CYS A 147 -18.37 16.14 -9.31
CA CYS A 147 -17.46 15.76 -10.40
C CYS A 147 -16.03 16.32 -10.25
N ILE A 148 -15.57 16.57 -9.01
CA ILE A 148 -14.22 17.06 -8.74
C ILE A 148 -13.30 15.85 -8.56
N THR A 149 -12.34 15.71 -9.48
CA THR A 149 -11.34 14.64 -9.42
C THR A 149 -10.01 15.16 -8.86
N PRO A 150 -9.16 14.29 -8.27
CA PRO A 150 -7.86 14.69 -7.71
C PRO A 150 -6.97 15.46 -8.69
N GLU A 151 -7.02 15.14 -9.99
CA GLU A 151 -6.28 15.82 -11.05
C GLU A 151 -6.48 17.35 -11.02
N LEU A 152 -7.70 17.80 -10.71
CA LEU A 152 -8.08 19.22 -10.75
C LEU A 152 -7.48 20.06 -9.61
N PHE A 153 -7.07 19.44 -8.50
CA PHE A 153 -6.60 20.18 -7.32
C PHE A 153 -5.28 19.66 -6.73
N ALA A 154 -4.94 18.39 -6.93
CA ALA A 154 -3.80 17.73 -6.29
C ALA A 154 -2.57 17.56 -7.20
N THR A 155 -2.62 17.97 -8.47
CA THR A 155 -1.47 17.85 -9.39
C THR A 155 -0.21 18.47 -8.81
N SER A 156 -0.29 19.70 -8.30
CA SER A 156 0.86 20.34 -7.65
C SER A 156 1.27 19.67 -6.35
N TRP A 157 0.37 18.99 -5.64
CA TRP A 157 0.70 18.35 -4.37
C TRP A 157 1.69 17.22 -4.60
N PHE A 158 1.36 16.31 -5.51
CA PHE A 158 2.17 15.14 -5.79
C PHE A 158 3.36 15.45 -6.69
N LEU A 159 3.23 16.36 -7.66
CA LEU A 159 4.34 16.72 -8.54
C LEU A 159 5.45 17.51 -7.81
N THR A 160 5.11 18.26 -6.76
CA THR A 160 6.07 19.18 -6.10
C THR A 160 6.27 18.90 -4.61
N GLY A 161 5.76 17.78 -4.10
CA GLY A 161 5.75 17.51 -2.65
C GLY A 161 5.13 18.68 -1.86
N PHE A 162 4.03 19.25 -2.36
CA PHE A 162 3.34 20.44 -1.84
C PHE A 162 4.06 21.80 -1.97
N ALA A 163 5.30 21.88 -2.47
CA ALA A 163 6.03 23.16 -2.56
C ALA A 163 5.35 24.23 -3.44
N GLY A 164 4.58 23.82 -4.45
CA GLY A 164 3.80 24.73 -5.29
C GLY A 164 2.60 25.37 -4.57
N LYS A 165 2.16 24.82 -3.43
CA LYS A 165 0.98 25.30 -2.69
C LYS A 165 1.31 25.85 -1.31
N ILE A 166 2.24 25.23 -0.57
CA ILE A 166 2.61 25.68 0.78
C ILE A 166 3.69 26.76 0.66
N LYS A 167 3.30 28.02 0.91
CA LYS A 167 4.22 29.17 0.89
C LYS A 167 4.98 29.35 2.21
N ASN A 168 4.36 29.01 3.34
CA ASN A 168 5.02 28.98 4.64
C ASN A 168 6.13 27.90 4.65
N LEU A 169 7.39 28.33 4.72
CA LEU A 169 8.55 27.43 4.68
C LEU A 169 8.69 26.56 5.92
N GLU A 170 8.26 27.03 7.10
CA GLU A 170 8.29 26.23 8.33
C GLU A 170 7.41 24.98 8.17
N VAL A 171 6.17 25.19 7.71
CA VAL A 171 5.21 24.11 7.44
C VAL A 171 5.75 23.16 6.37
N LEU A 172 6.25 23.71 5.25
CA LEU A 172 6.74 22.91 4.14
C LEU A 172 7.96 22.06 4.54
N TYR A 173 8.95 22.66 5.19
CA TYR A 173 10.13 21.92 5.64
C TYR A 173 9.79 20.89 6.68
N LYS A 174 8.85 21.17 7.60
CA LYS A 174 8.44 20.15 8.57
C LYS A 174 7.78 18.96 7.90
N ILE A 175 6.92 19.19 6.91
CA ILE A 175 6.34 18.13 6.09
C ILE A 175 7.44 17.34 5.36
N TRP A 176 8.40 18.02 4.73
CA TRP A 176 9.50 17.35 4.02
C TRP A 176 10.43 16.55 4.93
N GLU A 177 10.82 17.10 6.09
CA GLU A 177 11.61 16.40 7.12
C GLU A 177 10.92 15.07 7.47
N GLU A 178 9.64 15.13 7.85
CA GLU A 178 8.89 13.96 8.26
C GLU A 178 8.62 12.99 7.11
N SER A 179 8.42 13.48 5.87
CA SER A 179 8.31 12.63 4.67
C SER A 179 9.59 11.87 4.37
N ILE A 180 10.76 12.49 4.54
CA ILE A 180 12.06 11.83 4.35
C ILE A 180 12.24 10.74 5.43
N ILE A 181 11.90 11.03 6.69
CA ILE A 181 11.98 10.08 7.80
C ILE A 181 11.03 8.90 7.59
N GLU A 182 9.81 9.17 7.12
CA GLU A 182 8.80 8.14 6.89
C GLU A 182 9.21 7.17 5.77
N ALA A 183 10.05 7.61 4.83
CA ALA A 183 10.63 6.82 3.73
C ALA A 183 9.58 6.03 2.92
N ASP A 184 8.39 6.62 2.74
CA ASP A 184 7.28 6.03 1.99
C ASP A 184 6.78 7.02 0.93
N PRO A 185 6.94 6.72 -0.37
CA PRO A 185 6.50 7.61 -1.44
C PRO A 185 4.99 7.92 -1.43
N LEU A 186 4.17 7.06 -0.82
CA LEU A 186 2.72 7.28 -0.68
C LEU A 186 2.37 8.19 0.50
N PHE A 187 3.33 8.58 1.35
CA PHE A 187 3.05 9.40 2.52
C PHE A 187 2.43 10.76 2.16
N PHE A 188 2.80 11.34 1.00
CA PHE A 188 2.18 12.55 0.49
C PHE A 188 0.68 12.39 0.20
N CYS A 189 0.19 11.19 -0.14
CA CYS A 189 -1.23 10.92 -0.27
C CYS A 189 -1.94 11.05 1.09
N PHE A 190 -1.36 10.50 2.16
CA PHE A 190 -1.91 10.62 3.51
C PHE A 190 -1.88 12.06 4.02
N ILE A 191 -0.80 12.80 3.76
CA ILE A 191 -0.73 14.25 4.06
C ILE A 191 -1.83 15.01 3.32
N GLY A 192 -2.07 14.71 2.03
CA GLY A 192 -3.15 15.32 1.26
C GLY A 192 -4.53 15.06 1.85
N ILE A 193 -4.80 13.83 2.33
CA ILE A 193 -6.06 13.50 3.02
C ILE A 193 -6.15 14.23 4.36
N ALA A 194 -5.04 14.34 5.10
CA ALA A 194 -5.01 15.03 6.39
C ALA A 194 -5.34 16.52 6.24
N PHE A 195 -4.84 17.17 5.19
CA PHE A 195 -5.26 18.53 4.83
C PHE A 195 -6.76 18.60 4.50
N LEU A 196 -7.27 17.74 3.62
CA LEU A 196 -8.69 17.72 3.29
C LEU A 196 -9.57 17.52 4.54
N LYS A 197 -9.16 16.63 5.45
CA LYS A 197 -9.83 16.40 6.74
C LYS A 197 -9.83 17.64 7.63
N LYS A 198 -8.67 18.28 7.80
CA LYS A 198 -8.51 19.50 8.62
C LYS A 198 -9.46 20.61 8.15
N PHE A 199 -9.62 20.75 6.84
CA PHE A 199 -10.44 21.80 6.23
C PHE A 199 -11.80 21.30 5.72
N LYS A 200 -12.28 20.15 6.22
CA LYS A 200 -13.54 19.53 5.80
C LYS A 200 -14.70 20.51 5.78
N ASN A 201 -14.93 21.25 6.86
CA ASN A 201 -16.06 22.17 6.96
C ASN A 201 -16.00 23.29 5.91
N PHE A 202 -14.80 23.82 5.65
CA PHE A 202 -14.58 24.84 4.62
C PHE A 202 -14.86 24.28 3.22
N ILE A 203 -14.34 23.08 2.91
CA ILE A 203 -14.55 22.41 1.62
C ILE A 203 -16.02 22.09 1.39
N MET A 204 -16.71 21.54 2.40
CA MET A 204 -18.13 21.16 2.31
C MET A 204 -19.07 22.37 2.17
N SER A 205 -18.61 23.57 2.55
CA SER A 205 -19.36 24.82 2.41
C SER A 205 -19.12 25.55 1.08
N ALA A 206 -18.17 25.08 0.28
CA ALA A 206 -17.82 25.75 -0.97
C ALA A 206 -18.84 25.49 -2.08
N GLU A 207 -19.06 26.51 -2.91
CA GLU A 207 -19.89 26.42 -4.11
C GLU A 207 -19.23 25.56 -5.20
N ASP A 208 -20.04 24.82 -5.97
CA ASP A 208 -19.60 23.82 -6.96
C ASP A 208 -18.55 24.36 -7.95
N GLU A 209 -18.83 25.51 -8.57
CA GLU A 209 -17.96 26.14 -9.58
C GLU A 209 -16.61 26.59 -9.02
N ARG A 210 -16.51 26.77 -7.70
CA ARG A 210 -15.33 27.27 -6.99
C ARG A 210 -14.69 26.23 -6.09
N LEU A 211 -15.14 24.97 -6.14
CA LEU A 211 -14.69 23.96 -5.20
C LEU A 211 -13.19 23.63 -5.34
N ALA A 212 -12.72 23.40 -6.58
CA ALA A 212 -11.29 23.12 -6.83
C ALA A 212 -10.37 24.30 -6.44
N SER A 213 -10.82 25.54 -6.71
CA SER A 213 -10.08 26.75 -6.31
C SER A 213 -10.13 26.97 -4.80
N SER A 214 -11.25 26.65 -4.15
CA SER A 214 -11.38 26.68 -2.69
C SER A 214 -10.42 25.68 -2.04
N ILE A 215 -10.36 24.43 -2.53
CA ILE A 215 -9.37 23.44 -2.07
C ILE A 215 -7.94 23.96 -2.24
N SER A 216 -7.64 24.69 -3.31
CA SER A 216 -6.31 25.31 -3.48
C SER A 216 -6.02 26.42 -2.46
N ARG A 217 -7.03 27.18 -2.02
CA ARG A 217 -6.89 28.29 -1.05
C ARG A 217 -6.78 27.83 0.41
N MET A 218 -7.01 26.55 0.67
CA MET A 218 -6.79 25.93 1.99
C MET A 218 -5.38 26.22 2.54
N PHE A 219 -4.38 26.24 1.67
CA PHE A 219 -2.97 26.45 2.03
C PHE A 219 -2.61 27.91 2.34
N ASP A 220 -3.52 28.86 2.08
CA ASP A 220 -3.34 30.28 2.43
C ASP A 220 -3.68 30.54 3.91
N SER A 221 -4.18 29.53 4.64
CA SER A 221 -4.53 29.67 6.05
C SER A 221 -3.28 29.80 6.93
N GLU A 222 -3.25 30.82 7.77
CA GLU A 222 -2.17 31.06 8.75
C GLU A 222 -2.18 30.05 9.92
N ILE A 223 -3.23 29.24 10.07
CA ILE A 223 -3.48 28.39 11.24
C ILE A 223 -3.12 26.91 10.93
N ILE A 224 -2.18 26.68 10.02
CA ILE A 224 -1.72 25.32 9.70
C ILE A 224 -0.63 24.92 10.69
N ASP A 225 -0.98 24.04 11.62
CA ASP A 225 0.00 23.31 12.43
C ASP A 225 0.48 22.07 11.67
N PRO A 226 1.75 22.00 11.25
CA PRO A 226 2.28 20.85 10.53
C PRO A 226 2.27 19.57 11.38
N GLY A 227 2.43 19.67 12.71
CA GLY A 227 2.39 18.53 13.62
C GLY A 227 1.04 17.82 13.59
N GLU A 228 -0.06 18.58 13.69
CA GLU A 228 -1.42 18.01 13.59
C GLU A 228 -1.67 17.31 12.25
N ILE A 229 -1.16 17.86 11.14
CA ILE A 229 -1.31 17.27 9.80
C ILE A 229 -0.51 15.96 9.70
N ILE A 230 0.73 15.95 10.18
CA ILE A 230 1.62 14.79 10.14
C ILE A 230 1.09 13.67 11.03
N ASP A 231 0.65 13.98 12.25
CA ASP A 231 0.08 13.01 13.19
C ASP A 231 -1.21 12.39 12.64
N SER A 232 -2.06 13.21 12.01
CA SER A 232 -3.26 12.74 11.33
C SER A 232 -2.92 11.80 10.17
N ALA A 233 -1.93 12.15 9.34
CA ALA A 233 -1.46 11.31 8.24
C ALA A 233 -0.90 9.97 8.72
N ARG A 234 -0.03 9.97 9.74
CA ARG A 234 0.53 8.75 10.35
C ARG A 234 -0.54 7.89 10.97
N LYS A 235 -1.51 8.49 11.68
CA LYS A 235 -2.62 7.75 12.27
C LYS A 235 -3.46 7.05 11.19
N MET A 236 -3.75 7.73 10.08
CA MET A 236 -4.45 7.09 8.95
C MET A 236 -3.67 5.92 8.38
N LYS A 237 -2.37 6.12 8.09
CA LYS A 237 -1.50 5.06 7.59
C LYS A 237 -1.45 3.88 8.56
N LYS A 238 -1.18 4.11 9.85
CA LYS A 238 -1.12 3.07 10.91
C LYS A 238 -2.41 2.25 11.00
N ASN A 239 -3.57 2.88 10.83
CA ASN A 239 -4.85 2.22 11.00
C ASN A 239 -5.30 1.36 9.80
N MET A 240 -4.44 1.18 8.79
CA MET A 240 -4.69 0.25 7.70
C MET A 240 -4.18 -1.16 8.01
N PRO A 241 -4.87 -2.23 7.57
CA PRO A 241 -4.33 -3.59 7.61
C PRO A 241 -2.99 -3.71 6.88
N ASN A 242 -2.11 -4.58 7.37
CA ASN A 242 -0.75 -4.75 6.82
C ASN A 242 -0.77 -5.17 5.34
N SER A 243 -1.70 -6.03 4.98
CA SER A 243 -1.90 -6.48 3.61
C SER A 243 -2.28 -5.34 2.65
N MET A 244 -2.93 -4.28 3.13
CA MET A 244 -3.21 -3.11 2.31
C MET A 244 -1.94 -2.34 1.98
N HIS A 245 -1.01 -2.19 2.92
CA HIS A 245 0.30 -1.60 2.65
C HIS A 245 1.06 -2.41 1.60
N SER A 246 1.10 -3.74 1.75
CA SER A 246 1.74 -4.62 0.77
C SER A 246 1.11 -4.51 -0.62
N LYS A 247 -0.23 -4.46 -0.69
CA LYS A 247 -0.94 -4.29 -1.97
C LYS A 247 -0.64 -2.93 -2.60
N LEU A 248 -0.66 -1.85 -1.82
CA LEU A 248 -0.33 -0.51 -2.34
C LEU A 248 1.11 -0.43 -2.86
N ALA A 249 2.06 -1.04 -2.16
CA ALA A 249 3.46 -1.12 -2.59
C ALA A 249 3.62 -1.94 -3.89
N SER A 250 2.79 -2.97 -4.10
CA SER A 250 2.85 -3.84 -5.29
C SER A 250 2.46 -3.16 -6.60
N TYR A 251 1.84 -1.97 -6.57
CA TYR A 251 1.48 -1.26 -7.80
C TYR A 251 2.70 -0.66 -8.53
N GLU A 252 3.90 -0.64 -7.93
CA GLU A 252 5.14 -0.22 -8.59
C GLU A 252 4.98 1.08 -9.41
N LEU A 253 4.39 2.13 -8.81
CA LEU A 253 4.05 3.39 -9.52
C LEU A 253 5.24 4.10 -10.20
N TYR A 254 6.44 3.66 -9.86
CA TYR A 254 7.71 4.25 -10.20
C TYR A 254 8.50 3.41 -11.22
N ASP A 255 7.98 2.26 -11.62
CA ASP A 255 8.50 1.49 -12.74
C ASP A 255 7.82 1.93 -14.05
N LEU A 256 8.56 2.70 -14.86
CA LEU A 256 8.04 3.24 -16.13
C LEU A 256 7.77 2.15 -17.19
N GLU A 257 8.32 0.95 -17.05
CA GLU A 257 8.04 -0.16 -17.98
C GLU A 257 6.63 -0.72 -17.74
N THR A 258 6.21 -0.82 -16.48
CA THR A 258 4.94 -1.43 -16.07
C THR A 258 3.84 -0.41 -15.78
N ILE A 259 4.16 0.88 -15.60
CA ILE A 259 3.24 1.94 -15.16
C ILE A 259 1.92 2.00 -15.95
N ASN A 260 1.96 1.75 -17.26
CA ASN A 260 0.75 1.78 -18.08
C ASN A 260 -0.24 0.66 -17.72
N SER A 261 0.28 -0.54 -17.47
CA SER A 261 -0.49 -1.70 -17.01
C SER A 261 -0.99 -1.47 -15.58
N THR A 262 -0.12 -0.96 -14.71
CA THR A 262 -0.47 -0.56 -13.34
C THR A 262 -1.66 0.40 -13.32
N ILE A 263 -1.62 1.49 -14.10
CA ILE A 263 -2.72 2.46 -14.18
C ILE A 263 -4.01 1.80 -14.70
N GLN A 264 -3.91 0.91 -15.69
CA GLN A 264 -5.08 0.17 -16.19
C GLN A 264 -5.71 -0.71 -15.10
N ASN A 265 -4.88 -1.33 -14.25
CA ASN A 265 -5.36 -2.15 -13.14
C ASN A 265 -5.96 -1.29 -12.03
N LEU A 266 -5.28 -0.22 -11.62
CA LEU A 266 -5.77 0.74 -10.62
C LEU A 266 -7.11 1.39 -11.04
N LYS A 267 -7.31 1.67 -12.33
CA LYS A 267 -8.59 2.20 -12.84
C LYS A 267 -9.77 1.25 -12.60
N LYS A 268 -9.50 -0.04 -12.51
CA LYS A 268 -10.52 -1.07 -12.23
C LYS A 268 -10.78 -1.18 -10.73
N GLU A 269 -9.90 -0.72 -9.86
CA GLU A 269 -10.07 -0.86 -8.41
C GLU A 269 -11.15 0.12 -7.90
N CYS A 270 -12.15 -0.40 -7.19
CA CYS A 270 -13.18 0.42 -6.57
C CYS A 270 -13.06 0.52 -5.04
N THR A 271 -12.27 -0.37 -4.44
CA THR A 271 -12.03 -0.42 -3.00
C THR A 271 -10.67 -1.04 -2.74
N LEU A 272 -10.11 -0.80 -1.55
CA LEU A 272 -8.94 -1.54 -1.10
C LEU A 272 -9.35 -2.97 -0.73
N SER A 273 -8.41 -3.92 -0.77
CA SER A 273 -8.62 -5.31 -0.34
C SER A 273 -7.64 -5.69 0.77
N ILE A 274 -8.02 -6.67 1.59
CA ILE A 274 -7.10 -7.35 2.49
C ILE A 274 -6.75 -8.71 1.90
N LEU A 275 -5.52 -9.17 2.12
CA LEU A 275 -5.10 -10.50 1.68
C LEU A 275 -5.79 -11.59 2.53
N SER A 276 -6.15 -12.71 1.89
CA SER A 276 -6.76 -13.87 2.57
C SER A 276 -5.98 -14.31 3.81
N ARG A 277 -4.63 -14.23 3.78
CA ARG A 277 -3.79 -14.57 4.93
C ARG A 277 -4.09 -13.70 6.17
N GLU A 278 -4.20 -12.39 6.00
CA GLU A 278 -4.53 -11.50 7.13
C GLU A 278 -5.97 -11.71 7.60
N ALA A 279 -6.90 -11.94 6.68
CA ALA A 279 -8.28 -12.28 7.03
C ALA A 279 -8.33 -13.56 7.90
N MET A 280 -7.60 -14.60 7.51
CA MET A 280 -7.52 -15.87 8.24
C MET A 280 -6.88 -15.72 9.62
N GLN A 281 -5.88 -14.85 9.77
CA GLN A 281 -5.32 -14.51 11.10
C GLN A 281 -6.36 -13.90 12.04
N ARG A 282 -7.32 -13.13 11.52
CA ARG A 282 -8.43 -12.58 12.33
C ARG A 282 -9.47 -13.65 12.67
N CYS A 283 -9.74 -14.57 11.75
CA CYS A 283 -10.63 -15.70 12.01
C CYS A 283 -10.04 -16.62 13.10
N TYR A 284 -8.73 -16.83 13.11
CA TYR A 284 -8.02 -17.76 14.00
C TYR A 284 -6.89 -17.06 14.78
N PRO A 285 -7.22 -16.21 15.77
CA PRO A 285 -6.23 -15.39 16.48
C PRO A 285 -5.20 -16.21 17.26
N ASP A 286 -5.54 -17.43 17.68
CA ASP A 286 -4.67 -18.33 18.43
C ASP A 286 -3.69 -19.11 17.53
N VAL A 287 -3.86 -19.04 16.22
CA VAL A 287 -3.04 -19.80 15.28
C VAL A 287 -1.88 -18.95 14.76
N ASN A 288 -0.67 -19.48 14.85
CA ASN A 288 0.50 -18.86 14.27
C ASN A 288 0.63 -19.22 12.78
N PHE A 289 0.19 -18.32 11.91
CA PHE A 289 0.31 -18.44 10.44
C PHE A 289 1.74 -18.19 9.92
N CYS A 290 2.73 -18.04 10.80
CA CYS A 290 4.14 -17.89 10.43
C CYS A 290 4.99 -18.92 11.16
N GLY A 291 5.95 -19.51 10.46
CA GLY A 291 6.99 -20.34 11.10
C GLY A 291 8.03 -19.53 11.87
N CYS A 292 7.85 -18.22 12.04
CA CYS A 292 8.82 -17.34 12.67
C CYS A 292 8.69 -17.33 14.20
N THR A 293 9.83 -17.27 14.88
CA THR A 293 9.94 -17.17 16.35
C THR A 293 10.07 -15.72 16.85
N HIS A 294 10.02 -14.74 15.95
CA HIS A 294 10.35 -13.34 16.25
C HIS A 294 9.12 -12.49 16.57
N ARG A 295 9.28 -11.63 17.58
CA ARG A 295 8.32 -10.58 17.96
C ARG A 295 8.25 -9.38 16.98
N ALA A 296 9.00 -9.40 15.87
CA ALA A 296 9.12 -8.28 14.92
C ALA A 296 8.53 -8.58 13.52
N CYS A 297 7.92 -9.76 13.32
CA CYS A 297 7.26 -10.04 12.06
C CYS A 297 5.96 -9.24 11.99
N SER A 298 5.84 -8.30 11.04
CA SER A 298 4.64 -7.46 10.84
C SER A 298 3.34 -8.27 10.74
N TRP A 299 3.43 -9.54 10.35
CA TRP A 299 2.30 -10.44 10.25
C TRP A 299 1.97 -11.24 11.51
N CYS A 300 2.89 -11.35 12.47
CA CYS A 300 2.72 -12.19 13.68
C CYS A 300 2.54 -11.36 14.95
N THR A 301 2.99 -10.12 14.92
CA THR A 301 2.56 -9.12 15.89
C THR A 301 1.06 -8.92 15.76
N ALA A 302 0.36 -9.00 16.88
CA ALA A 302 -1.01 -8.51 16.95
C ALA A 302 -1.04 -7.09 16.39
N SER A 303 -1.90 -6.85 15.41
CA SER A 303 -2.07 -5.53 14.80
C SER A 303 -2.43 -4.52 15.89
N GLU A 304 -1.54 -3.56 16.16
CA GLU A 304 -1.78 -2.43 17.09
C GLU A 304 -2.64 -1.33 16.44
N ASN A 305 -3.44 -1.68 15.43
CA ASN A 305 -4.30 -0.73 14.76
C ASN A 305 -5.42 -0.35 15.72
N ASP A 306 -5.73 0.94 15.81
CA ASP A 306 -6.87 1.41 16.61
C ASP A 306 -8.20 0.88 16.03
N VAL A 307 -8.20 0.54 14.73
CA VAL A 307 -9.36 0.09 13.98
C VAL A 307 -9.38 -1.44 13.92
N LEU A 308 -10.40 -2.03 14.53
CA LEU A 308 -10.59 -3.48 14.59
C LEU A 308 -11.20 -4.01 13.30
N VAL A 309 -10.72 -5.13 12.77
CA VAL A 309 -11.25 -5.73 11.54
C VAL A 309 -12.38 -6.71 11.85
N MET A 310 -13.55 -6.49 11.27
CA MET A 310 -14.70 -7.38 11.27
C MET A 310 -14.87 -7.99 9.88
N ILE A 311 -14.89 -9.31 9.79
CA ILE A 311 -15.16 -10.01 8.52
C ILE A 311 -16.65 -10.34 8.45
N LEU A 312 -17.33 -9.86 7.41
CA LEU A 312 -18.71 -10.18 7.09
C LEU A 312 -18.74 -11.21 5.95
N ASP A 313 -19.14 -12.45 6.25
CA ASP A 313 -19.35 -13.52 5.26
C ASP A 313 -20.62 -13.22 4.46
N CYS A 314 -20.40 -12.72 3.24
CA CYS A 314 -21.45 -12.31 2.31
C CYS A 314 -21.85 -13.44 1.36
N ARG A 315 -21.48 -14.70 1.60
CA ARG A 315 -21.89 -15.83 0.74
C ARG A 315 -23.36 -16.18 0.94
N THR A 316 -23.89 -17.02 0.05
CA THR A 316 -25.28 -17.47 0.16
C THR A 316 -25.53 -18.34 1.41
N GLU A 317 -26.79 -18.43 1.85
CA GLU A 317 -27.21 -19.32 2.95
C GLU A 317 -26.74 -20.77 2.75
N TYR A 318 -26.75 -21.24 1.50
CA TYR A 318 -26.28 -22.58 1.14
C TYR A 318 -24.78 -22.73 1.39
N GLU A 319 -23.97 -21.77 0.93
CA GLU A 319 -22.52 -21.80 1.09
C GLU A 319 -22.08 -21.62 2.55
N GLN A 320 -22.77 -20.76 3.30
CA GLN A 320 -22.55 -20.62 4.74
C GLN A 320 -22.86 -21.94 5.48
N LYS A 321 -23.96 -22.63 5.14
CA LYS A 321 -24.28 -23.95 5.73
C LYS A 321 -23.27 -25.04 5.38
N ALA A 322 -22.56 -24.91 4.25
CA ALA A 322 -21.51 -25.84 3.86
C ALA A 322 -20.20 -25.64 4.66
N GLY A 323 -20.07 -24.52 5.38
CA GLY A 323 -18.99 -24.26 6.32
C GLY A 323 -18.64 -22.78 6.42
N VAL A 324 -18.34 -22.29 7.62
CA VAL A 324 -17.93 -20.90 7.90
C VAL A 324 -16.67 -20.85 8.75
N TYR A 325 -15.87 -19.80 8.60
CA TYR A 325 -14.75 -19.55 9.49
C TYR A 325 -15.24 -18.98 10.83
N PRO A 326 -14.60 -19.36 11.96
CA PRO A 326 -14.89 -18.75 13.26
C PRO A 326 -14.59 -17.25 13.24
N ASN A 327 -15.17 -16.51 14.18
CA ASN A 327 -15.00 -15.06 14.33
C ASN A 327 -15.39 -14.24 13.08
N THR A 328 -16.20 -14.80 12.18
CA THR A 328 -16.86 -14.06 11.11
C THR A 328 -18.30 -13.75 11.49
N ALA A 329 -18.78 -12.58 11.09
CA ALA A 329 -20.20 -12.25 11.11
C ALA A 329 -20.85 -12.78 9.84
N LEU A 330 -22.08 -13.27 9.93
CA LEU A 330 -22.80 -13.81 8.78
C LEU A 330 -23.80 -12.78 8.26
N LEU A 331 -23.80 -12.57 6.95
CA LEU A 331 -24.85 -11.79 6.29
C LEU A 331 -26.20 -12.51 6.44
N ASP A 332 -27.26 -11.76 6.80
CA ASP A 332 -28.62 -12.31 6.89
C ASP A 332 -29.04 -12.91 5.51
N PRO A 333 -29.37 -14.21 5.44
CA PRO A 333 -29.87 -14.86 4.23
C PRO A 333 -31.05 -14.14 3.55
N ASN A 334 -31.85 -13.40 4.31
CA ASN A 334 -32.98 -12.66 3.78
C ASN A 334 -32.54 -11.43 2.96
N ALA A 335 -31.30 -10.95 3.08
CA ALA A 335 -30.76 -9.91 2.21
C ALA A 335 -30.73 -10.32 0.73
N TYR A 336 -30.63 -11.62 0.44
CA TYR A 336 -30.75 -12.18 -0.93
C TYR A 336 -32.19 -12.25 -1.43
N LYS A 337 -33.17 -12.17 -0.53
CA LYS A 337 -34.61 -12.36 -0.80
C LYS A 337 -35.37 -11.04 -0.80
N ASP A 338 -34.98 -10.11 0.07
CA ASP A 338 -35.60 -8.81 0.26
C ASP A 338 -34.55 -7.70 0.21
N HIS A 339 -34.71 -6.82 -0.78
CA HIS A 339 -33.85 -5.68 -0.99
C HIS A 339 -33.95 -4.63 0.14
N ASN A 340 -35.07 -4.54 0.84
CA ASN A 340 -35.21 -3.61 1.96
C ASN A 340 -34.28 -3.98 3.12
N ILE A 341 -34.10 -5.28 3.36
CA ILE A 341 -33.18 -5.79 4.39
C ILE A 341 -31.75 -5.42 4.00
N LEU A 342 -31.36 -5.65 2.74
CA LEU A 342 -30.05 -5.25 2.22
C LEU A 342 -29.76 -3.76 2.43
N MET A 343 -30.75 -2.89 2.17
CA MET A 343 -30.63 -1.44 2.35
C MET A 343 -30.53 -1.00 3.82
N GLN A 344 -31.03 -1.81 4.75
CA GLN A 344 -31.00 -1.52 6.20
C GLN A 344 -29.70 -1.98 6.86
N ILE A 345 -28.88 -2.81 6.21
CA ILE A 345 -27.63 -3.33 6.79
C ILE A 345 -26.69 -2.22 7.30
N PRO A 346 -26.39 -1.14 6.55
CA PRO A 346 -25.57 -0.07 7.08
C PRO A 346 -26.18 0.58 8.32
N ASP A 347 -27.51 0.74 8.38
CA ASP A 347 -28.17 1.32 9.55
C ASP A 347 -28.02 0.41 10.78
N MET A 348 -27.96 -0.92 10.59
CA MET A 348 -27.63 -1.89 11.64
C MET A 348 -26.15 -1.82 12.09
N LEU A 349 -25.25 -1.42 11.19
CA LEU A 349 -23.81 -1.30 11.44
C LEU A 349 -23.38 0.12 11.87
N GLU A 350 -24.31 1.08 11.95
CA GLU A 350 -23.99 2.48 12.25
C GLU A 350 -23.27 2.63 13.60
N GLY A 351 -23.60 1.79 14.60
CA GLY A 351 -22.97 1.80 15.91
C GLY A 351 -21.48 1.42 15.91
N ILE A 352 -20.97 0.81 14.83
CA ILE A 352 -19.56 0.42 14.69
C ILE A 352 -18.82 1.21 13.59
N LYS A 353 -19.50 2.16 12.95
CA LYS A 353 -18.97 2.98 11.86
C LYS A 353 -17.77 3.81 12.33
N GLY A 354 -16.64 3.70 11.62
CA GLY A 354 -15.41 4.41 11.98
C GLY A 354 -14.67 3.85 13.21
N VAL A 355 -15.22 2.82 13.86
CA VAL A 355 -14.56 2.08 14.94
C VAL A 355 -14.01 0.75 14.41
N TYR A 356 -14.80 0.09 13.56
CA TYR A 356 -14.43 -1.15 12.91
C TYR A 356 -14.16 -0.95 11.42
N HIS A 357 -13.18 -1.69 10.93
CA HIS A 357 -12.97 -1.98 9.52
C HIS A 357 -13.91 -3.12 9.14
N ILE A 358 -14.89 -2.85 8.27
CA ILE A 358 -15.80 -3.85 7.72
C ILE A 358 -15.19 -4.47 6.45
N CYS A 359 -14.82 -5.74 6.52
CA CYS A 359 -14.26 -6.49 5.40
C CYS A 359 -15.26 -7.53 4.88
N LEU A 360 -15.61 -7.45 3.60
CA LEU A 360 -16.59 -8.34 2.99
C LEU A 360 -15.90 -9.59 2.42
N LEU A 361 -16.39 -10.77 2.80
CA LEU A 361 -15.91 -12.06 2.33
C LEU A 361 -16.89 -12.64 1.29
N GLY A 362 -16.42 -12.75 0.05
CA GLY A 362 -17.14 -13.42 -1.05
C GLY A 362 -16.81 -14.90 -1.18
N SER A 363 -17.44 -15.57 -2.13
CA SER A 363 -17.10 -16.96 -2.48
C SER A 363 -15.75 -17.07 -3.17
N LYS A 364 -15.44 -16.10 -4.05
CA LYS A 364 -14.26 -16.08 -4.92
C LYS A 364 -13.64 -14.68 -4.94
N CYS A 365 -12.58 -14.52 -5.74
CA CYS A 365 -11.98 -13.21 -5.99
C CYS A 365 -13.02 -12.20 -6.51
N PHE A 366 -13.13 -11.08 -5.81
CA PHE A 366 -14.03 -10.00 -6.14
C PHE A 366 -13.63 -9.35 -7.47
N ARG A 367 -14.57 -9.30 -8.41
CA ARG A 367 -14.35 -8.69 -9.72
C ARG A 367 -14.89 -7.28 -9.71
N THR A 368 -14.13 -6.32 -10.21
CA THR A 368 -14.55 -4.92 -10.21
C THR A 368 -15.17 -4.48 -11.54
N SER A 369 -15.43 -5.42 -12.46
CA SER A 369 -15.97 -5.15 -13.79
C SER A 369 -17.32 -4.43 -13.68
N ASN A 370 -17.32 -3.12 -14.00
CA ASN A 370 -18.45 -2.17 -13.98
C ASN A 370 -18.92 -1.72 -12.58
N PHE A 371 -18.02 -1.61 -11.58
CA PHE A 371 -18.35 -0.87 -10.36
C PHE A 371 -18.51 0.63 -10.67
N ASP A 372 -19.73 1.03 -10.99
CA ASP A 372 -20.09 2.42 -11.24
C ASP A 372 -21.05 2.93 -10.17
N LEU A 373 -20.54 3.85 -9.33
CA LEU A 373 -21.36 4.61 -8.38
C LEU A 373 -22.39 5.51 -9.10
N SER A 374 -22.18 5.81 -10.39
CA SER A 374 -23.05 6.60 -11.26
C SER A 374 -23.96 5.79 -12.22
N GLY A 375 -23.88 4.46 -12.17
CA GLY A 375 -24.84 3.55 -12.80
C GLY A 375 -24.51 3.05 -14.20
N SER A 376 -24.12 1.77 -14.29
CA SER A 376 -24.82 0.76 -15.10
C SER A 376 -24.43 -0.63 -14.60
N TYR A 377 -25.40 -1.43 -14.15
CA TYR A 377 -25.15 -2.82 -13.74
C TYR A 377 -25.11 -3.71 -14.97
N ASP A 378 -24.09 -4.55 -15.08
CA ASP A 378 -24.17 -5.69 -15.99
C ASP A 378 -25.03 -6.79 -15.36
N THR A 379 -26.33 -6.75 -15.69
CA THR A 379 -27.31 -7.76 -15.25
C THR A 379 -27.05 -9.17 -15.80
N ASN A 380 -26.00 -9.36 -16.60
CA ASN A 380 -25.60 -10.67 -17.13
C ASN A 380 -24.69 -11.48 -16.19
N ASN A 381 -24.22 -10.90 -15.08
CA ASN A 381 -23.37 -11.66 -14.16
C ASN A 381 -24.24 -12.63 -13.33
N GLN A 382 -24.15 -13.93 -13.65
CA GLN A 382 -24.92 -15.00 -12.99
C GLN A 382 -24.46 -15.28 -11.55
N ASP A 383 -23.41 -14.62 -11.08
CA ASP A 383 -22.85 -14.79 -9.74
C ASP A 383 -23.59 -13.93 -8.72
N ALA A 384 -24.49 -14.57 -7.96
CA ALA A 384 -25.29 -13.91 -6.93
C ALA A 384 -24.44 -13.32 -5.78
N VAL A 385 -23.29 -13.91 -5.46
CA VAL A 385 -22.42 -13.44 -4.37
C VAL A 385 -21.61 -12.23 -4.82
N GLN A 386 -21.10 -12.24 -6.04
CA GLN A 386 -20.46 -11.06 -6.65
C GLN A 386 -21.41 -9.86 -6.65
N ASN A 387 -22.65 -10.05 -7.09
CA ASN A 387 -23.67 -8.99 -7.08
C ASN A 387 -23.97 -8.49 -5.66
N MET A 388 -23.99 -9.38 -4.67
CA MET A 388 -24.19 -9.02 -3.26
C MET A 388 -23.07 -8.12 -2.74
N LEU A 389 -21.81 -8.47 -3.01
CA LEU A 389 -20.65 -7.67 -2.62
C LEU A 389 -20.67 -6.28 -3.26
N GLU A 390 -20.94 -6.20 -4.56
CA GLU A 390 -21.05 -4.92 -5.27
C GLU A 390 -22.12 -4.03 -4.64
N ASN A 391 -23.32 -4.58 -4.40
CA ASN A 391 -24.41 -3.84 -3.79
C ASN A 391 -24.06 -3.38 -2.37
N LEU A 392 -23.52 -4.26 -1.52
CA LEU A 392 -23.13 -3.90 -0.16
C LEU A 392 -22.05 -2.82 -0.13
N LEU A 393 -21.01 -2.94 -0.96
CA LEU A 393 -19.98 -1.91 -1.09
C LEU A 393 -20.59 -0.56 -1.47
N GLN A 394 -21.47 -0.54 -2.46
CA GLN A 394 -22.10 0.70 -2.90
C GLN A 394 -22.98 1.32 -1.82
N ILE A 395 -23.76 0.53 -1.09
CA ILE A 395 -24.63 1.05 -0.02
C ILE A 395 -23.77 1.56 1.16
N LEU A 396 -22.73 0.82 1.56
CA LEU A 396 -21.80 1.25 2.61
C LEU A 396 -21.10 2.56 2.22
N PHE A 397 -20.60 2.67 0.99
CA PHE A 397 -20.01 3.90 0.49
C PHE A 397 -21.02 5.05 0.43
N ALA A 398 -22.23 4.81 -0.06
CA ALA A 398 -23.29 5.83 -0.11
C ALA A 398 -23.72 6.33 1.27
N LYS A 399 -23.50 5.52 2.32
CA LYS A 399 -23.75 5.87 3.73
C LYS A 399 -22.49 6.37 4.44
N ASP A 400 -21.46 6.74 3.69
CA ASP A 400 -20.19 7.29 4.19
C ASP A 400 -19.47 6.39 5.20
N PHE A 401 -19.54 5.05 5.05
CA PHE A 401 -18.77 4.15 5.92
C PHE A 401 -17.28 4.20 5.56
N PRO A 402 -16.40 4.60 6.51
CA PRO A 402 -14.95 4.47 6.33
C PRO A 402 -14.53 3.02 6.58
N TYR A 403 -13.28 2.71 6.25
CA TYR A 403 -12.66 1.43 6.56
C TYR A 403 -13.42 0.22 5.99
N VAL A 404 -13.84 0.30 4.73
CA VAL A 404 -14.54 -0.79 4.04
C VAL A 404 -13.61 -1.43 3.02
N SER A 405 -13.54 -2.76 3.00
CA SER A 405 -12.73 -3.53 2.03
C SER A 405 -13.35 -4.87 1.66
N VAL A 406 -12.68 -5.61 0.78
CA VAL A 406 -13.00 -7.00 0.45
C VAL A 406 -11.84 -7.94 0.78
N VAL A 407 -12.14 -9.21 1.06
CA VAL A 407 -11.13 -10.27 1.18
C VAL A 407 -10.71 -10.73 -0.21
N GLU A 408 -9.43 -10.59 -0.51
CA GLU A 408 -8.86 -11.00 -1.80
C GLU A 408 -8.86 -12.52 -1.96
N GLY A 409 -9.34 -13.02 -3.10
CA GLY A 409 -9.52 -14.45 -3.35
C GLY A 409 -10.75 -15.09 -2.70
N GLY A 410 -11.44 -14.37 -1.81
CA GLY A 410 -12.66 -14.83 -1.16
C GLY A 410 -12.48 -16.11 -0.33
N PHE A 411 -13.59 -16.81 -0.10
CA PHE A 411 -13.64 -18.06 0.65
C PHE A 411 -12.79 -19.15 0.00
N GLU A 412 -12.74 -19.22 -1.33
CA GLU A 412 -11.91 -20.16 -2.10
C GLU A 412 -10.43 -20.11 -1.69
N ARG A 413 -9.82 -18.91 -1.69
CA ARG A 413 -8.42 -18.77 -1.29
C ARG A 413 -8.20 -18.95 0.22
N CYS A 414 -9.15 -18.49 1.04
CA CYS A 414 -9.12 -18.75 2.48
C CYS A 414 -9.20 -20.24 2.80
N HIS A 415 -9.91 -21.02 1.97
CA HIS A 415 -10.11 -22.46 2.16
C HIS A 415 -8.82 -23.24 1.93
N GLU A 416 -8.07 -22.87 0.89
CA GLU A 416 -6.73 -23.41 0.64
C GLU A 416 -5.79 -23.16 1.84
N ILE A 417 -5.85 -21.96 2.43
CA ILE A 417 -5.06 -21.63 3.63
C ILE A 417 -5.53 -22.46 4.83
N ALA A 418 -6.83 -22.64 5.00
CA ALA A 418 -7.39 -23.45 6.08
C ALA A 418 -6.94 -24.91 5.98
N LEU A 419 -7.01 -25.51 4.79
CA LEU A 419 -6.55 -26.87 4.53
C LEU A 419 -5.04 -27.01 4.78
N TYR A 420 -4.24 -26.06 4.29
CA TYR A 420 -2.78 -26.12 4.44
C TYR A 420 -2.33 -26.05 5.92
N ASN A 421 -3.08 -25.34 6.77
CA ASN A 421 -2.76 -25.16 8.19
C ASN A 421 -3.63 -26.03 9.11
N ASP A 422 -4.33 -27.03 8.59
CA ASP A 422 -5.23 -27.93 9.34
C ASP A 422 -6.24 -27.18 10.23
N LEU A 423 -6.81 -26.07 9.73
CA LEU A 423 -7.73 -25.22 10.48
C LEU A 423 -9.16 -25.75 10.46
N LEU A 424 -9.84 -25.65 11.60
CA LEU A 424 -11.24 -26.04 11.73
C LEU A 424 -12.15 -25.05 10.99
N ILE A 425 -12.83 -25.51 9.94
CA ILE A 425 -13.97 -24.81 9.34
C ILE A 425 -15.25 -25.25 10.08
N THR A 426 -15.98 -24.31 10.66
CA THR A 426 -17.16 -24.59 11.48
C THR A 426 -18.27 -25.18 10.62
N ASN A 427 -18.82 -26.33 11.02
CA ASN A 427 -19.87 -27.07 10.31
C ASN A 427 -19.50 -27.42 8.85
N HIS A 428 -18.22 -27.67 8.57
CA HIS A 428 -17.77 -27.96 7.22
C HIS A 428 -18.28 -29.29 6.69
N SER A 429 -18.95 -29.26 5.54
CA SER A 429 -19.40 -30.44 4.84
C SER A 429 -18.69 -30.55 3.49
N HIS A 430 -17.77 -31.50 3.35
CA HIS A 430 -17.00 -31.72 2.13
C HIS A 430 -17.87 -31.98 0.90
N ASP A 431 -19.01 -32.66 1.05
CA ASP A 431 -19.91 -32.98 -0.06
C ASP A 431 -20.70 -31.76 -0.58
N TYR A 432 -20.93 -30.77 0.29
CA TYR A 432 -21.71 -29.57 -0.03
C TYR A 432 -20.86 -28.33 -0.25
N CYS A 433 -19.59 -28.35 0.18
CA CYS A 433 -18.63 -27.28 -0.01
C CYS A 433 -18.25 -27.17 -1.50
N LEU A 434 -18.50 -26.00 -2.08
CA LEU A 434 -18.23 -25.74 -3.51
C LEU A 434 -16.73 -25.72 -3.85
N VAL A 435 -15.84 -25.61 -2.86
CA VAL A 435 -14.39 -25.69 -3.03
C VAL A 435 -13.93 -27.16 -3.04
N CYS A 436 -14.38 -27.96 -2.05
CA CYS A 436 -14.04 -29.38 -1.98
C CYS A 436 -14.70 -30.21 -3.09
N SER A 437 -15.95 -29.89 -3.41
CA SER A 437 -16.78 -30.61 -4.37
C SER A 437 -17.37 -29.66 -5.42
N PRO A 438 -16.58 -29.15 -6.39
CA PRO A 438 -17.06 -28.21 -7.41
C PRO A 438 -18.21 -28.76 -8.28
N ASN A 439 -18.27 -30.09 -8.41
CA ASN A 439 -19.30 -30.85 -9.13
C ASN A 439 -20.29 -31.55 -8.20
N GLY A 440 -20.26 -31.28 -6.90
CA GLY A 440 -21.18 -31.84 -5.91
C GLY A 440 -22.64 -31.45 -6.20
N PRO A 441 -23.62 -31.96 -5.42
CA PRO A 441 -25.04 -31.68 -5.63
C PRO A 441 -25.32 -30.18 -5.49
N LYS A 442 -25.22 -29.46 -6.61
CA LYS A 442 -25.59 -28.05 -6.70
C LYS A 442 -27.10 -27.98 -6.49
N TYR A 443 -27.55 -27.40 -5.38
CA TYR A 443 -28.97 -27.16 -5.13
C TYR A 443 -29.47 -26.05 -6.09
N THR A 444 -29.66 -26.44 -7.35
CA THR A 444 -29.84 -25.54 -8.51
C THR A 444 -31.27 -25.02 -8.67
N SER A 445 -32.20 -25.38 -7.79
CA SER A 445 -33.64 -25.15 -8.01
C SER A 445 -34.27 -23.95 -7.29
N ILE A 446 -33.61 -23.28 -6.32
CA ILE A 446 -34.25 -22.17 -5.57
C ILE A 446 -33.79 -20.78 -6.03
N VAL A 447 -32.58 -20.64 -6.58
CA VAL A 447 -31.97 -19.34 -6.88
C VAL A 447 -32.43 -18.78 -8.24
N LYS A 448 -32.72 -19.64 -9.23
CA LYS A 448 -33.10 -19.19 -10.58
C LYS A 448 -34.46 -18.50 -10.69
N ASN A 449 -35.41 -18.80 -9.79
CA ASN A 449 -36.80 -18.31 -9.91
C ASN A 449 -37.14 -17.07 -9.06
N LYS A 450 -36.22 -16.53 -8.25
CA LYS A 450 -36.49 -15.34 -7.41
C LYS A 450 -35.55 -14.14 -7.64
N LEU A 451 -34.39 -14.33 -8.27
CA LEU A 451 -33.44 -13.25 -8.58
C LEU A 451 -33.81 -12.38 -9.78
N SER A 452 -34.85 -12.74 -10.54
CA SER A 452 -35.38 -11.88 -11.61
C SER A 452 -35.92 -10.53 -11.10
N ASN A 453 -36.23 -10.42 -9.80
CA ASN A 453 -36.78 -9.20 -9.19
C ASN A 453 -35.73 -8.22 -8.65
N LEU A 454 -34.45 -8.59 -8.54
CA LEU A 454 -33.37 -7.66 -8.15
C LEU A 454 -32.88 -6.77 -9.33
N LYS A 455 -33.48 -6.91 -10.52
CA LYS A 455 -33.06 -6.29 -11.78
C LYS A 455 -33.43 -4.80 -11.95
N ARG A 456 -33.92 -4.08 -10.92
CA ARG A 456 -34.43 -2.71 -11.08
C ARG A 456 -33.58 -1.64 -10.36
N SER A 457 -32.80 -0.91 -11.18
CA SER A 457 -32.33 0.49 -11.06
C SER A 457 -32.10 1.07 -9.64
N MET A 458 -30.83 1.17 -9.23
CA MET A 458 -30.38 1.84 -8.00
C MET A 458 -30.17 3.36 -8.10
N VAL A 459 -30.14 3.93 -9.31
CA VAL A 459 -29.72 5.35 -9.50
C VAL A 459 -30.69 6.35 -8.85
N GLY A 460 -31.99 6.00 -8.75
CA GLY A 460 -33.01 6.90 -8.23
C GLY A 460 -33.21 6.90 -6.70
N ARG A 461 -32.91 5.80 -6.00
CA ARG A 461 -33.22 5.65 -4.56
C ARG A 461 -32.06 6.02 -3.64
N VAL A 462 -30.82 5.77 -4.07
CA VAL A 462 -29.63 6.13 -3.29
C VAL A 462 -29.45 7.66 -3.23
N ARG A 463 -29.77 8.39 -4.31
CA ARG A 463 -29.84 9.87 -4.33
C ARG A 463 -30.92 10.46 -3.41
N ALA A 464 -31.95 9.70 -3.07
CA ALA A 464 -33.03 10.18 -2.19
C ALA A 464 -32.70 9.97 -0.69
N LEU A 465 -31.78 9.05 -0.36
CA LEU A 465 -31.39 8.72 1.01
C LEU A 465 -30.43 9.73 1.64
N SER A 466 -29.68 10.48 0.84
CA SER A 466 -28.82 11.58 1.30
C SER A 466 -29.59 12.78 1.86
N LEU A 467 -30.94 12.75 1.83
CA LEU A 467 -31.79 13.85 2.29
C LEU A 467 -32.71 13.53 3.47
N ASN A 468 -32.75 12.30 4.00
CA ASN A 468 -33.66 11.98 5.11
C ASN A 468 -33.29 10.69 5.87
N LEU A 469 -32.91 10.81 7.15
CA LEU A 469 -33.67 10.32 8.32
C LEU A 469 -32.80 10.11 9.57
N LYS A 470 -33.37 10.53 10.71
CA LYS A 470 -32.91 10.35 12.07
C LYS A 470 -33.35 8.98 12.61
N GLY A 471 -32.43 8.30 13.30
CA GLY A 471 -32.66 7.50 14.51
C GLY A 471 -33.36 6.14 14.39
N ILE A 472 -32.70 5.09 14.89
CA ILE A 472 -33.04 4.35 16.14
C ILE A 472 -32.05 3.18 16.24
N GLY A 473 -31.22 3.16 17.29
CA GLY A 473 -30.22 2.12 17.54
C GLY A 473 -30.69 1.10 18.58
N LYS A 474 -30.25 -0.15 18.42
CA LYS A 474 -30.13 -1.13 19.52
C LYS A 474 -28.74 -1.77 19.46
N SER A 475 -28.11 -1.81 20.63
CA SER A 475 -26.71 -2.17 20.90
C SER A 475 -26.44 -3.67 20.81
N ILE A 476 -25.28 -4.02 20.26
CA ILE A 476 -24.63 -5.34 20.39
C ILE A 476 -23.45 -5.17 21.36
N SER A 477 -23.35 -6.07 22.35
CA SER A 477 -22.29 -6.07 23.36
C SER A 477 -21.04 -6.82 22.87
N LEU A 478 -19.87 -6.18 22.93
CA LEU A 478 -18.57 -6.81 22.69
C LEU A 478 -17.61 -6.51 23.85
N LEU A 479 -16.80 -7.51 24.21
CA LEU A 479 -15.87 -7.54 25.33
C LEU A 479 -14.58 -6.77 25.02
N GLU A 480 -14.07 -6.05 26.02
CA GLU A 480 -12.84 -5.24 25.93
C GLU A 480 -11.56 -6.05 26.18
N PRO A 481 -10.48 -5.89 25.37
CA PRO A 481 -9.16 -6.42 25.69
C PRO A 481 -8.30 -5.42 26.47
N SER A 482 -7.62 -5.94 27.48
CA SER A 482 -6.75 -5.24 28.41
C SER A 482 -5.42 -4.76 27.82
N LYS A 483 -5.03 -3.54 28.19
CA LYS A 483 -3.79 -2.82 27.84
C LYS A 483 -2.50 -3.56 28.25
N LYS A 484 -1.43 -3.47 27.43
CA LYS A 484 -0.04 -3.37 27.89
C LYS A 484 0.96 -2.92 26.81
N THR A 485 1.53 -1.73 27.07
CA THR A 485 2.93 -1.26 26.93
C THR A 485 3.69 -1.40 25.60
N GLU A 486 3.97 -0.21 25.05
CA GLU A 486 4.84 0.21 23.93
C GLU A 486 6.19 -0.49 23.82
N ARG A 487 6.58 -0.90 22.59
CA ARG A 487 7.98 -0.95 22.09
C ARG A 487 8.07 -0.86 20.55
N GLU A 488 9.21 -0.33 20.11
CA GLU A 488 9.58 0.14 18.77
C GLU A 488 9.79 -0.96 17.69
N ASN A 489 9.48 -0.63 16.43
CA ASN A 489 9.62 -1.48 15.24
C ASN A 489 11.07 -1.54 14.72
N ILE A 490 11.54 -2.73 14.31
CA ILE A 490 12.85 -2.93 13.66
C ILE A 490 12.65 -3.53 12.24
N PRO A 491 13.24 -2.97 11.17
CA PRO A 491 13.15 -3.48 9.79
C PRO A 491 14.03 -4.72 9.55
N LEU A 492 13.76 -5.46 8.47
CA LEU A 492 14.63 -6.54 7.95
C LEU A 492 16.00 -5.94 7.58
N VAL A 493 17.01 -6.09 8.45
CA VAL A 493 18.34 -5.50 8.26
C VAL A 493 19.05 -6.16 7.07
N VAL A 494 19.10 -5.46 5.93
CA VAL A 494 19.92 -5.84 4.78
C VAL A 494 21.37 -5.47 5.08
N SER A 495 22.15 -6.42 5.61
CA SER A 495 23.60 -6.23 5.76
C SER A 495 24.29 -6.20 4.39
N ALA A 496 25.40 -5.47 4.27
CA ALA A 496 26.22 -5.41 3.05
C ALA A 496 26.80 -6.77 2.60
N ASN A 497 26.70 -7.80 3.45
CA ASN A 497 27.34 -9.11 3.27
C ASN A 497 26.36 -10.22 2.87
N THR A 498 25.18 -9.86 2.37
CA THR A 498 24.11 -10.77 1.95
C THR A 498 24.24 -11.17 0.47
N LYS A 499 24.15 -12.47 0.16
CA LYS A 499 24.12 -12.99 -1.23
C LYS A 499 22.80 -13.64 -1.58
N TYR A 500 22.48 -13.65 -2.88
CA TYR A 500 21.22 -14.15 -3.43
C TYR A 500 21.52 -15.19 -4.51
N PHE A 501 20.82 -16.33 -4.48
CA PHE A 501 21.00 -17.42 -5.43
C PHE A 501 19.64 -17.85 -5.99
N LEU A 502 19.46 -17.76 -7.31
CA LEU A 502 18.24 -18.23 -7.97
C LEU A 502 18.22 -19.75 -8.01
N CYS A 503 17.11 -20.36 -7.58
CA CYS A 503 16.98 -21.81 -7.47
C CYS A 503 15.54 -22.29 -7.67
N LYS A 504 15.37 -23.60 -7.77
CA LYS A 504 14.07 -24.29 -7.73
C LYS A 504 14.06 -25.30 -6.60
N GLN A 505 12.92 -25.52 -5.96
CA GLN A 505 12.79 -26.63 -5.02
C GLN A 505 12.80 -27.96 -5.77
N TYR A 506 13.42 -28.98 -5.18
CA TYR A 506 13.57 -30.30 -5.76
C TYR A 506 13.14 -31.36 -4.77
N ASP A 507 12.16 -32.18 -5.12
CA ASP A 507 11.75 -33.31 -4.30
C ASP A 507 12.56 -34.55 -4.69
N LYS A 508 13.35 -35.06 -3.75
CA LYS A 508 14.19 -36.24 -3.95
C LYS A 508 13.42 -37.55 -4.05
N SER A 509 12.21 -37.61 -3.49
CA SER A 509 11.39 -38.82 -3.47
C SER A 509 10.68 -39.04 -4.80
N THR A 510 10.23 -37.96 -5.44
CA THR A 510 9.53 -37.99 -6.73
C THR A 510 10.45 -37.68 -7.91
N GLY A 511 11.60 -37.03 -7.66
CA GLY A 511 12.51 -36.56 -8.70
C GLY A 511 12.00 -35.31 -9.43
N GLU A 512 10.93 -34.68 -8.95
CA GLU A 512 10.30 -33.52 -9.57
C GLU A 512 10.89 -32.20 -9.05
N LYS A 513 10.81 -31.16 -9.90
CA LYS A 513 11.21 -29.79 -9.56
C LYS A 513 9.99 -28.88 -9.52
N SER A 514 10.02 -27.88 -8.66
CA SER A 514 8.96 -26.86 -8.58
C SER A 514 8.78 -26.14 -9.92
N GLN A 515 7.53 -25.78 -10.23
CA GLN A 515 7.25 -24.89 -11.36
C GLN A 515 7.78 -23.48 -11.07
N ASP A 516 7.63 -23.04 -9.83
CA ASP A 516 8.08 -21.73 -9.36
C ASP A 516 9.60 -21.61 -9.20
N ASN A 517 10.06 -20.37 -9.37
CA ASN A 517 11.42 -19.93 -9.11
C ASN A 517 11.51 -19.39 -7.68
N PHE A 518 12.61 -19.68 -7.00
CA PHE A 518 12.90 -19.25 -5.64
C PHE A 518 14.25 -18.54 -5.59
N SER A 519 14.42 -17.67 -4.60
CA SER A 519 15.71 -17.11 -4.23
C SER A 519 16.14 -17.61 -2.87
N LEU A 520 17.34 -18.15 -2.81
CA LEU A 520 18.04 -18.46 -1.57
C LEU A 520 18.90 -17.26 -1.19
N VAL A 521 18.54 -16.59 -0.11
CA VAL A 521 19.28 -15.44 0.43
C VAL A 521 20.14 -15.92 1.58
N VAL A 522 21.44 -15.66 1.54
CA VAL A 522 22.38 -16.04 2.60
C VAL A 522 22.96 -14.77 3.19
N SER A 523 22.62 -14.49 4.46
CA SER A 523 23.14 -13.37 5.24
C SER A 523 24.35 -13.80 6.09
N ASP A 524 24.71 -13.01 7.10
CA ASP A 524 25.80 -13.35 8.03
C ASP A 524 25.46 -14.52 8.97
N SER A 525 24.21 -14.65 9.38
CA SER A 525 23.75 -15.66 10.36
C SER A 525 22.55 -16.50 9.91
N ASP A 526 21.79 -16.02 8.91
CA ASP A 526 20.56 -16.65 8.45
C ASP A 526 20.58 -16.96 6.95
N ILE A 527 19.82 -17.99 6.57
CA ILE A 527 19.48 -18.38 5.21
C ILE A 527 17.97 -18.21 5.03
N TYR A 528 17.54 -17.39 4.08
CA TYR A 528 16.15 -17.20 3.72
C TYR A 528 15.85 -17.91 2.40
N LEU A 529 14.67 -18.51 2.29
CA LEU A 529 14.13 -18.97 1.02
C LEU A 529 12.91 -18.12 0.70
N GLY A 530 12.89 -17.49 -0.46
CA GLY A 530 11.76 -16.69 -0.92
C GLY A 530 11.32 -17.07 -2.33
N LEU A 531 10.04 -16.90 -2.63
CA LEU A 531 9.49 -16.99 -3.97
C LEU A 531 10.04 -15.82 -4.80
N ALA A 532 10.61 -16.11 -5.97
CA ALA A 532 11.22 -15.13 -6.86
C ALA A 532 10.71 -15.36 -8.29
N PRO A 533 9.51 -14.86 -8.65
CA PRO A 533 8.89 -15.12 -9.95
C PRO A 533 9.67 -14.49 -11.11
N SER A 534 10.53 -13.52 -10.85
CA SER A 534 11.44 -12.93 -11.83
C SER A 534 12.75 -13.72 -11.96
N SER A 535 13.52 -13.48 -13.02
CA SER A 535 14.89 -14.01 -13.17
C SER A 535 15.91 -13.35 -12.24
N ASP A 536 15.54 -12.28 -11.51
CA ASP A 536 16.39 -11.62 -10.54
C ASP A 536 16.20 -12.23 -9.14
N PRO A 537 17.23 -12.87 -8.55
CA PRO A 537 17.13 -13.47 -7.22
C PRO A 537 17.00 -12.42 -6.09
N LYS A 538 17.19 -11.12 -6.35
CA LYS A 538 16.94 -10.09 -5.34
C LYS A 538 15.46 -9.72 -5.19
N LYS A 539 14.62 -10.07 -6.18
CA LYS A 539 13.20 -9.75 -6.21
C LYS A 539 12.37 -10.88 -5.60
N ILE A 540 12.29 -10.88 -4.27
CA ILE A 540 11.52 -11.87 -3.50
C ILE A 540 10.12 -11.31 -3.24
N VAL A 541 9.09 -12.02 -3.74
CA VAL A 541 7.69 -11.62 -3.57
C VAL A 541 7.05 -12.22 -2.31
N GLU A 542 7.58 -13.33 -1.82
CA GLU A 542 7.09 -14.02 -0.62
C GLU A 542 8.27 -14.71 0.07
N LEU A 543 8.41 -14.57 1.38
CA LEU A 543 9.38 -15.35 2.15
C LEU A 543 8.74 -16.68 2.56
N ILE A 544 9.30 -17.78 2.07
CA ILE A 544 8.84 -19.15 2.28
C ILE A 544 9.43 -19.73 3.58
N GLY A 545 10.66 -19.34 3.92
CA GLY A 545 11.31 -19.80 5.15
C GLY A 545 12.55 -18.99 5.52
N CYS A 546 12.91 -19.04 6.81
CA CYS A 546 14.15 -18.52 7.35
C CYS A 546 14.80 -19.62 8.21
N PHE A 547 16.08 -19.87 7.99
CA PHE A 547 16.85 -20.96 8.57
C PHE A 547 18.17 -20.42 9.09
N LYS A 548 18.47 -20.62 10.36
CA LYS A 548 19.75 -20.16 10.92
C LYS A 548 20.90 -21.04 10.45
N ILE A 549 22.02 -20.41 10.10
CA ILE A 549 23.25 -21.12 9.70
C ILE A 549 23.80 -21.95 10.87
N GLU A 550 23.62 -21.52 12.12
CA GLU A 550 24.04 -22.28 13.33
C GLU A 550 23.37 -23.66 13.44
N ASN A 551 22.15 -23.79 12.91
CA ASN A 551 21.39 -25.05 12.91
C ASN A 551 21.73 -25.95 11.71
N LEU A 552 22.61 -25.52 10.79
CA LEU A 552 23.00 -26.30 9.63
C LEU A 552 23.91 -27.47 10.05
N LEU A 553 23.41 -28.69 9.90
CA LEU A 553 24.14 -29.91 10.26
C LEU A 553 25.12 -30.33 9.16
N LYS A 554 24.66 -30.33 7.91
CA LYS A 554 25.47 -30.69 6.74
C LYS A 554 24.88 -30.15 5.45
N MET A 555 25.74 -30.04 4.45
CA MET A 555 25.39 -29.76 3.06
C MET A 555 25.80 -30.96 2.21
N SER A 556 24.93 -31.40 1.30
CA SER A 556 25.21 -32.54 0.41
C SER A 556 24.77 -32.25 -1.02
N SER A 557 25.53 -32.74 -2.00
CA SER A 557 25.21 -32.68 -3.43
C SER A 557 25.34 -34.08 -4.04
N PRO A 558 24.24 -34.73 -4.46
CA PRO A 558 24.28 -36.05 -5.07
C PRO A 558 25.01 -36.01 -6.42
N ARG A 559 25.97 -36.91 -6.66
CA ARG A 559 26.73 -36.95 -7.93
C ARG A 559 25.87 -37.18 -9.17
N ASN A 560 24.68 -37.75 -8.99
CA ASN A 560 23.76 -38.13 -10.07
C ASN A 560 22.77 -37.01 -10.43
N ILE A 561 22.78 -35.87 -9.73
CA ILE A 561 21.84 -34.75 -9.96
C ILE A 561 22.65 -33.47 -10.12
N GLU A 562 22.75 -32.98 -11.35
CA GLU A 562 23.48 -31.76 -11.64
C GLU A 562 22.87 -30.53 -10.94
N ASN A 563 23.73 -29.62 -10.47
CA ASN A 563 23.37 -28.34 -9.86
C ASN A 563 22.51 -28.44 -8.59
N ASN A 564 22.44 -29.60 -7.95
CA ASN A 564 21.69 -29.79 -6.71
C ASN A 564 22.52 -29.45 -5.47
N ILE A 565 21.89 -28.76 -4.53
CA ILE A 565 22.35 -28.59 -3.16
C ILE A 565 21.25 -29.03 -2.20
N THR A 566 21.62 -29.76 -1.15
CA THR A 566 20.70 -30.13 -0.08
C THR A 566 21.25 -29.67 1.26
N LEU A 567 20.46 -28.88 1.99
CA LEU A 567 20.76 -28.34 3.31
C LEU A 567 20.02 -29.13 4.38
N HIS A 568 20.74 -29.66 5.36
CA HIS A 568 20.16 -30.41 6.48
C HIS A 568 20.25 -29.55 7.72
N PHE A 569 19.12 -29.22 8.34
CA PHE A 569 19.06 -28.43 9.57
C PHE A 569 18.60 -29.29 10.74
N SER A 570 19.07 -28.98 11.96
CA SER A 570 18.70 -29.71 13.18
C SER A 570 17.23 -29.57 13.58
N ASN A 571 16.58 -28.50 13.13
CA ASN A 571 15.20 -28.13 13.46
C ASN A 571 14.21 -28.39 12.31
N LEU A 572 14.59 -29.15 11.29
CA LEU A 572 13.71 -29.53 10.18
C LEU A 572 13.70 -31.05 10.01
N ASP A 573 12.49 -31.63 9.96
CA ASP A 573 12.31 -33.07 9.73
C ASP A 573 12.68 -33.48 8.30
N LYS A 574 12.56 -32.55 7.32
CA LYS A 574 12.92 -32.77 5.91
C LYS A 574 14.01 -31.80 5.46
N PRO A 575 15.04 -32.28 4.73
CA PRO A 575 16.11 -31.42 4.27
C PRO A 575 15.67 -30.54 3.10
N LEU A 576 16.16 -29.29 3.07
CA LEU A 576 15.87 -28.35 1.99
C LEU A 576 16.72 -28.69 0.76
N SER A 577 16.08 -29.22 -0.28
CA SER A 577 16.73 -29.64 -1.53
C SER A 577 16.43 -28.65 -2.64
N LEU A 578 17.47 -28.07 -3.23
CA LEU A 578 17.39 -26.97 -4.20
C LEU A 578 18.21 -27.29 -5.46
N LEU A 579 17.68 -26.91 -6.61
CA LEU A 579 18.38 -26.92 -7.90
C LEU A 579 18.78 -25.50 -8.28
N MET A 580 20.08 -25.25 -8.39
CA MET A 580 20.64 -23.97 -8.81
C MET A 580 20.63 -23.85 -10.34
N THR A 581 20.68 -22.62 -10.85
CA THR A 581 20.66 -22.36 -12.31
C THR A 581 21.86 -22.95 -13.05
N SER A 582 23.01 -23.09 -12.38
CA SER A 582 24.24 -23.64 -12.96
C SER A 582 25.16 -24.26 -11.91
N LYS A 583 26.13 -25.07 -12.36
CA LYS A 583 27.14 -25.71 -11.51
C LYS A 583 28.03 -24.68 -10.81
N SER A 584 28.36 -23.59 -11.51
CA SER A 584 29.13 -22.47 -10.97
C SER A 584 28.37 -21.74 -9.84
N GLN A 585 27.07 -21.48 -10.02
CA GLN A 585 26.25 -20.90 -8.94
C GLN A 585 26.11 -21.83 -7.74
N MET A 586 25.97 -23.13 -7.97
CA MET A 586 25.94 -24.12 -6.88
C MET A 586 27.26 -24.12 -6.10
N GLN A 587 28.42 -24.15 -6.76
CA GLN A 587 29.72 -24.09 -6.11
C GLN A 587 29.90 -22.79 -5.31
N SER A 588 29.58 -21.64 -5.91
CA SER A 588 29.63 -20.33 -5.24
C SER A 588 28.71 -20.25 -4.01
N CYS A 589 27.52 -20.84 -4.10
CA CYS A 589 26.58 -20.94 -2.98
C CYS A 589 27.15 -21.80 -1.85
N VAL A 590 27.70 -22.97 -2.19
CA VAL A 590 28.29 -23.90 -1.23
C VAL A 590 29.47 -23.26 -0.50
N GLU A 591 30.38 -22.64 -1.24
CA GLU A 591 31.55 -21.95 -0.68
C GLU A 591 31.13 -20.81 0.25
N PHE A 592 30.12 -20.03 -0.14
CA PHE A 592 29.64 -18.90 0.65
C PHE A 592 28.99 -19.35 1.96
N ILE A 593 28.08 -20.33 1.93
CA ILE A 593 27.46 -20.87 3.14
C ILE A 593 28.51 -21.52 4.04
N SER A 594 29.46 -22.28 3.47
CA SER A 594 30.53 -22.91 4.25
C SER A 594 31.40 -21.89 4.97
N LYS A 595 31.75 -20.79 4.29
CA LYS A 595 32.51 -19.68 4.90
C LYS A 595 31.74 -19.05 6.07
N LYS A 596 30.43 -18.79 5.92
CA LYS A 596 29.60 -18.25 7.00
C LYS A 596 29.47 -19.23 8.18
N TYR A 597 29.24 -20.50 7.89
CA TYR A 597 29.16 -21.56 8.88
C TYR A 597 30.46 -21.69 9.70
N HIS A 598 31.62 -21.66 9.04
CA HIS A 598 32.92 -21.70 9.72
C HIS A 598 33.21 -20.44 10.55
N ASN A 599 32.76 -19.25 10.10
CA ASN A 599 32.92 -18.01 10.86
C ASN A 599 32.06 -17.97 12.13
N LEU A 600 30.97 -18.74 12.21
CA LEU A 600 30.07 -18.84 13.37
C LEU A 600 30.49 -19.93 14.37
N LYS A 601 31.39 -20.84 13.97
CA LYS A 601 31.89 -21.93 14.84
C LYS A 601 32.77 -21.51 16.03
N PRO A 602 33.56 -20.41 16.00
CA PRO A 602 34.32 -19.95 17.17
C PRO A 602 33.44 -19.52 18.35
N SER A 603 32.16 -19.20 18.10
CA SER A 603 31.18 -18.74 19.10
C SER A 603 30.26 -19.84 19.67
N LEU A 604 30.39 -21.09 19.21
CA LEU A 604 29.53 -22.21 19.63
C LEU A 604 30.21 -23.21 20.59
N ASN A 605 31.50 -23.00 20.90
CA ASN A 605 32.30 -23.84 21.80
C ASN A 605 32.75 -23.11 23.08
N ASN A 606 32.15 -21.97 23.42
CA ASN A 606 32.34 -21.28 24.71
C ASN A 606 31.05 -21.27 25.52
#